data_AF-A0A1H0BSL3-F1
#
_entry.id   AF-A0A1H0BSL3-F1
#
_cell.length_a   1.000
_cell.length_b   1.000
_cell.length_c   1.000
_cell.angle_alpha   90.00
_cell.angle_beta   90.00
_cell.angle_gamma   90.00
#
_symmetry.space_group_name_H-M   'P 1'
#
loop_
_entity.id
_entity.type
_entity.pdbx_description
1 polymer ?
#
loop_
_entity_poly.entity_id
_entity_poly.type
_entity_poly.pdbx_seq_one_letter_code
_entity_poly.pdbx_strand_id
1 'polypeptide(L)'
;MEGALNRAAIFLKLKPKEDEQQKVRQEITQELSRIAQRIKEVEELFDLTYDPDMTEAYVYELRSLNAKYSSALKRARHNGLSAEVYQSKPIS
;
A
#
# COMPACT_ATOMS: atom_id res chain seq x y z
N MET A 1 -4.68 23.54 41.98
CA MET A 1 -4.16 22.33 41.29
C MET A 1 -4.85 22.16 39.93
N GLU A 2 -4.85 23.18 39.06
CA GLU A 2 -5.62 23.13 37.79
C GLU A 2 -4.75 23.18 36.52
N GLY A 3 -3.43 23.38 36.65
CA GLY A 3 -2.53 23.48 35.50
C GLY A 3 -2.11 22.14 34.88
N ALA A 4 -2.21 21.04 35.62
CA ALA A 4 -1.74 19.72 35.18
C ALA A 4 -2.77 18.97 34.32
N LEU A 5 -4.07 19.11 34.62
CA LEU A 5 -5.15 18.44 33.91
C LEU A 5 -5.33 18.99 32.49
N ASN A 6 -5.11 20.30 32.29
CA ASN A 6 -5.28 20.95 30.99
C ASN A 6 -4.18 20.55 29.98
N ARG A 7 -2.97 20.25 30.45
CA ARG A 7 -1.86 19.77 29.59
C ARG A 7 -2.12 18.36 29.06
N ALA A 8 -2.65 17.46 29.89
CA ALA A 8 -2.97 16.09 29.47
C ALA A 8 -4.04 16.06 28.36
N ALA A 9 -5.05 16.94 28.43
CA ALA A 9 -6.10 17.05 27.41
C ALA A 9 -5.57 17.56 26.05
N ILE A 10 -4.50 18.37 26.06
CA ILE A 10 -3.83 18.84 24.83
C ILE A 10 -3.01 17.71 24.20
N PHE A 11 -2.28 16.94 25.00
CA PHE A 11 -1.49 15.78 24.53
C PHE A 11 -2.37 14.67 23.92
N LEU A 12 -3.55 14.42 24.49
CA LEU A 12 -4.50 13.41 23.97
C LEU A 12 -5.18 13.82 22.65
N LYS A 13 -5.36 15.13 22.39
CA LYS A 13 -5.99 15.63 21.16
C LYS A 13 -5.07 15.65 19.93
N LEU A 14 -3.75 15.54 20.10
CA LEU A 14 -2.79 15.60 19.00
C LEU A 14 -2.45 14.24 18.38
N LYS A 15 -2.72 13.14 19.11
CA LYS A 15 -2.41 11.77 18.68
C LYS A 15 -3.27 11.15 17.54
N PRO A 16 -4.52 11.56 17.25
CA PRO A 16 -5.35 10.82 16.29
C PRO A 16 -4.90 10.99 14.83
N LYS A 17 -4.22 12.08 14.46
CA LYS A 17 -3.81 12.32 13.07
C LYS A 17 -2.66 11.43 12.61
N GLU A 18 -1.71 11.10 13.50
CA GLU A 18 -0.59 10.20 13.18
C GLU A 18 -1.06 8.75 13.03
N ASP A 19 -1.98 8.30 13.87
CA ASP A 19 -2.56 6.96 13.78
C ASP A 19 -3.36 6.76 12.48
N GLU A 20 -4.17 7.74 12.08
CA GLU A 20 -4.92 7.67 10.81
C GLU A 20 -4.00 7.71 9.58
N GLN A 21 -2.97 8.56 9.58
CA GLN A 21 -1.97 8.54 8.50
C GLN A 21 -1.21 7.21 8.45
N GLN A 22 -0.92 6.62 9.60
CA GLN A 22 -0.24 5.34 9.65
C GLN A 22 -1.11 4.20 9.10
N LYS A 23 -2.40 4.18 9.42
CA LYS A 23 -3.36 3.23 8.83
C LYS A 23 -3.43 3.37 7.32
N VAL A 24 -3.59 4.59 6.80
CA VAL A 24 -3.62 4.85 5.36
C VAL A 24 -2.35 4.35 4.67
N ARG A 25 -1.18 4.59 5.28
CA ARG A 25 0.09 4.05 4.78
C ARG A 25 0.12 2.53 4.74
N GLN A 26 -0.33 1.87 5.81
CA GLN A 26 -0.41 0.41 5.87
C GLN A 26 -1.36 -0.17 4.82
N GLU A 27 -2.53 0.44 4.63
CA GLU A 27 -3.51 0.02 3.63
C GLU A 27 -2.93 0.11 2.21
N ILE A 28 -2.27 1.22 1.88
CA ILE A 28 -1.62 1.40 0.57
C ILE A 28 -0.53 0.34 0.34
N THR A 29 0.27 0.04 1.37
CA THR A 29 1.29 -1.02 1.27
C THR A 29 0.67 -2.39 1.06
N GLN A 30 -0.37 -2.73 1.80
CA GLN A 30 -1.07 -4.00 1.64
C GLN A 30 -1.69 -4.12 0.25
N GLU A 31 -2.28 -3.04 -0.26
CA GLU A 31 -2.79 -2.97 -1.63
C GLU A 31 -1.68 -3.21 -2.67
N LEU A 32 -0.55 -2.50 -2.55
CA LEU A 32 0.61 -2.69 -3.42
C LEU A 32 1.12 -4.13 -3.41
N SER A 33 1.24 -4.73 -2.22
CA SER A 33 1.70 -6.12 -2.05
C SER A 33 0.73 -7.11 -2.71
N ARG A 34 -0.58 -6.92 -2.54
CA ARG A 34 -1.59 -7.78 -3.16
C ARG A 34 -1.58 -7.68 -4.69
N ILE A 35 -1.47 -6.46 -5.21
CA ILE A 35 -1.40 -6.24 -6.67
C ILE A 35 -0.13 -6.87 -7.23
N ALA A 36 1.03 -6.67 -6.58
CA ALA A 36 2.29 -7.26 -7.02
C ALA A 36 2.27 -8.79 -7.01
N GLN A 37 1.71 -9.40 -5.95
CA GLN A 37 1.52 -10.84 -5.90
C GLN A 37 0.62 -11.32 -7.03
N ARG A 38 -0.50 -10.62 -7.29
CA ARG A 38 -1.43 -11.01 -8.35
C ARG A 38 -0.81 -10.87 -9.74
N ILE A 39 0.01 -9.85 -9.99
CA ILE A 39 0.77 -9.72 -11.24
C ILE A 39 1.63 -10.96 -11.45
N LYS A 40 2.41 -11.36 -10.43
CA LYS A 40 3.27 -12.54 -10.49
C LYS A 40 2.48 -13.82 -10.79
N GLU A 41 1.34 -14.02 -10.12
CA GLU A 41 0.46 -15.17 -10.37
C GLU A 41 -0.06 -15.19 -11.81
N VAL A 42 -0.47 -14.04 -12.35
CA VAL A 42 -0.98 -13.95 -13.72
C VAL A 42 0.12 -14.17 -14.74
N GLU A 43 1.33 -13.65 -14.51
CA GLU A 43 2.51 -13.93 -15.34
C GLU A 43 2.84 -15.43 -15.37
N GLU A 44 2.84 -16.09 -14.21
CA GLU A 44 3.07 -17.54 -14.11
C GLU A 44 1.98 -18.35 -14.86
N LEU A 45 0.70 -17.94 -14.75
CA LEU A 45 -0.39 -18.59 -15.47
C LEU A 45 -0.33 -18.35 -16.98
N PHE A 46 0.03 -17.14 -17.40
CA PHE A 46 0.19 -16.77 -18.79
C PHE A 46 1.23 -17.66 -19.48
N ASP A 47 2.39 -17.86 -18.84
CA ASP A 47 3.47 -18.70 -19.37
C ASP A 47 3.08 -20.17 -19.55
N LEU A 48 2.08 -20.65 -18.80
CA LEU A 48 1.58 -22.03 -18.85
C LEU A 48 0.36 -22.20 -19.77
N THR A 49 -0.14 -21.12 -20.36
CA THR A 49 -1.42 -21.12 -21.10
C THR A 49 -1.19 -21.17 -22.60
N TYR A 50 -1.90 -22.08 -23.28
CA TYR A 50 -1.90 -22.22 -24.74
C TYR A 50 -3.22 -21.84 -25.38
N ASP A 51 -4.27 -21.62 -24.58
CA ASP A 51 -5.58 -21.18 -25.04
C ASP A 51 -5.53 -19.67 -25.40
N PRO A 52 -5.82 -19.28 -26.65
CA PRO A 52 -5.75 -17.89 -27.09
C PRO A 52 -6.69 -16.95 -26.35
N ASP A 53 -7.90 -17.39 -25.99
CA ASP A 53 -8.89 -16.56 -25.31
C ASP A 53 -8.44 -16.29 -23.86
N MET A 54 -7.88 -17.31 -23.21
CA MET A 54 -7.29 -17.18 -21.87
C MET A 54 -6.04 -16.30 -21.88
N THR A 55 -5.21 -16.43 -22.92
CA THR A 55 -4.05 -15.56 -23.15
C THR A 55 -4.48 -14.10 -23.24
N GLU A 56 -5.54 -13.81 -24.02
CA GLU A 56 -6.08 -12.45 -24.13
C GLU A 56 -6.64 -11.95 -22.79
N ALA A 57 -7.36 -12.79 -22.05
CA ALA A 57 -7.88 -12.47 -20.73
C ALA A 57 -6.76 -12.06 -19.75
N TYR A 58 -5.66 -12.80 -19.71
CA TYR A 58 -4.50 -12.47 -18.88
C TYR A 58 -3.82 -11.16 -19.31
N VAL A 59 -3.74 -10.86 -20.61
CA VAL A 59 -3.23 -9.56 -21.10
C VAL A 59 -4.09 -8.41 -20.56
N TYR A 60 -5.42 -8.52 -20.60
CA TYR A 60 -6.31 -7.50 -20.04
C TYR A 60 -6.19 -7.40 -18.52
N GLU A 61 -6.05 -8.53 -17.83
CA GLU A 61 -5.85 -8.55 -16.39
C GLU A 61 -4.54 -7.84 -16.00
N LEU A 62 -3.42 -8.16 -16.65
CA LEU A 62 -2.12 -7.50 -16.42
C LEU A 62 -2.18 -6.00 -16.68
N ARG A 63 -2.87 -5.55 -17.74
CA ARG A 63 -3.07 -4.12 -18.01
C ARG A 63 -3.83 -3.44 -16.88
N SER A 64 -4.91 -4.08 -16.38
CA SER A 64 -5.70 -3.58 -15.26
C SER A 64 -4.89 -3.52 -13.97
N LEU A 65 -4.14 -4.57 -13.66
CA LEU A 65 -3.27 -4.64 -12.48
C LEU A 65 -2.17 -3.58 -12.52
N ASN A 66 -1.52 -3.38 -13.66
CA ASN A 66 -0.49 -2.35 -13.83
C ASN A 66 -1.05 -0.94 -13.66
N ALA A 67 -2.26 -0.67 -14.15
CA ALA A 67 -2.93 0.61 -13.93
C ALA A 67 -3.25 0.83 -12.44
N LYS A 68 -3.77 -0.21 -11.75
CA LYS A 68 -4.03 -0.18 -10.30
C LYS A 68 -2.75 0.04 -9.50
N TYR A 69 -1.68 -0.70 -9.82
CA TYR A 69 -0.37 -0.58 -9.18
C TYR A 69 0.19 0.85 -9.33
N SER A 70 0.14 1.39 -10.55
CA SER A 70 0.57 2.76 -10.83
C SER A 70 -0.23 3.81 -10.05
N SER A 71 -1.54 3.60 -9.90
CA SER A 71 -2.41 4.47 -9.08
C SER A 71 -2.05 4.37 -7.58
N ALA A 72 -1.88 3.15 -7.07
CA ALA A 72 -1.48 2.90 -5.69
C ALA A 72 -0.10 3.52 -5.37
N LEU A 73 0.86 3.46 -6.31
CA LEU A 73 2.15 4.15 -6.17
C LEU A 73 2.02 5.67 -6.11
N LYS A 74 1.12 6.28 -6.90
CA LYS A 74 0.84 7.72 -6.81
C LYS A 74 0.27 8.08 -5.45
N ARG A 75 -0.68 7.28 -4.94
CA ARG A 75 -1.23 7.43 -3.59
C ARG A 75 -0.16 7.25 -2.51
N ALA A 76 0.73 6.29 -2.67
CA ALA A 76 1.85 6.05 -1.75
C ALA A 76 2.74 7.30 -1.64
N ARG A 77 3.17 7.83 -2.79
CA ARG A 77 3.98 9.07 -2.85
C ARG A 77 3.28 10.25 -2.19
N HIS A 78 1.98 10.42 -2.43
CA HIS A 78 1.18 11.49 -1.81
C HIS A 78 1.12 11.36 -0.28
N ASN A 79 1.19 10.15 0.25
CA ASN A 79 1.17 9.85 1.68
C ASN A 79 2.57 9.73 2.31
N GLY A 80 3.63 10.17 1.60
CA GLY A 80 5.00 10.18 2.09
C GLY A 80 5.66 8.80 2.16
N LEU A 81 5.12 7.80 1.48
CA LEU A 81 5.77 6.49 1.31
C LEU A 81 6.80 6.57 0.19
N SER A 82 8.05 6.28 0.50
CA SER A 82 9.12 6.05 -0.48
C SER A 82 9.79 4.70 -0.23
N ALA A 83 10.44 4.15 -1.24
CA ALA A 83 11.16 2.88 -1.14
C ALA A 83 12.31 2.92 -0.12
N GLU A 84 12.86 4.11 0.15
CA GLU A 84 13.97 4.32 1.10
C GLU A 84 13.51 4.29 2.56
N VAL A 85 12.28 4.74 2.84
CA VAL A 85 11.70 4.75 4.19
C VAL A 85 11.44 3.32 4.71
N TYR A 86 11.33 2.34 3.81
CA TYR A 86 11.10 0.93 4.13
C TYR A 86 12.30 0.21 4.79
N GLN A 87 13.51 0.79 4.78
CA GLN A 87 14.69 0.17 5.38
C GLN A 87 14.94 0.57 6.84
N SER A 88 14.11 1.45 7.43
CA SER A 88 14.32 1.93 8.80
C SER A 88 13.55 1.13 9.85
N LYS A 89 13.93 -0.13 10.04
CA LYS A 89 13.94 -0.80 11.37
C LYS A 89 14.63 -2.17 11.26
N PRO A 90 15.93 -2.27 11.61
CA PRO A 90 16.45 -3.54 12.09
C PRO A 90 15.81 -3.80 13.46
N ILE A 91 15.11 -4.93 13.57
CA ILE A 91 14.70 -5.48 14.87
C ILE A 91 16.01 -5.90 15.56
N SER A 92 16.36 -5.23 16.66
CA SER A 92 17.38 -5.70 17.61
C SER A 92 16.86 -6.87 18.43
#